data_AF-A0A1I3SS29-F1
#
_entry.id   AF-A0A1I3SS29-F1
#
_cell.length_a   1.000
_cell.length_b   1.000
_cell.length_c   1.000
_cell.angle_alpha   90.00
_cell.angle_beta   90.00
_cell.angle_gamma   90.00
#
_symmetry.space_group_name_H-M   'P 1'
#
loop_
_entity.id
_entity.type
_entity.pdbx_description
1 polymer ?
#
loop_
_entity_poly.entity_id
_entity_poly.type
_entity_poly.pdbx_seq_one_letter_code
_entity_poly.pdbx_strand_id
1 'polypeptide(L)' 'MKSVRQALRNDELDKDTYDRLVCAECDKPLQTENDPDSIKTVRICPDCKQEWKEIR' A
#
# COMPACT_ATOMS: atom_id res chain seq x y z
N MET A 1 8.40 -5.07 -6.35
CA MET A 1 7.65 -4.15 -5.46
C MET A 1 7.50 -2.77 -6.12
N LYS A 2 6.28 -2.41 -6.51
CA LYS A 2 5.94 -1.09 -7.07
C LYS A 2 5.85 -0.05 -5.94
N SER A 3 5.94 1.24 -6.27
CA SER A 3 5.68 2.29 -5.27
C SER A 3 4.17 2.49 -5.06
N VAL A 4 3.76 2.91 -3.87
CA VAL A 4 2.36 3.30 -3.59
C VAL A 4 1.86 4.32 -4.62
N ARG A 5 2.68 5.35 -4.94
CA ARG A 5 2.32 6.37 -5.95
C ARG A 5 2.09 5.78 -7.35
N GLN A 6 2.84 4.73 -7.72
CA GLN A 6 2.66 4.06 -8.99
C GLN A 6 1.41 3.18 -8.98
N ALA A 7 1.14 2.48 -7.87
CA ALA A 7 -0.03 1.63 -7.74
C ALA A 7 -1.34 2.44 -7.75
N LEU A 8 -1.37 3.61 -7.09
CA LEU A 8 -2.48 4.57 -7.17
C LEU A 8 -2.72 5.10 -8.60
N ARG A 9 -1.68 5.18 -9.44
CA ARG A 9 -1.84 5.59 -10.85
C ARG A 9 -2.29 4.46 -11.77
N ASN A 10 -2.14 3.22 -11.33
CA ASN A 10 -2.50 2.03 -12.09
C ASN A 10 -3.85 1.46 -11.64
N ASP A 11 -4.58 2.17 -10.77
CA ASP A 11 -5.82 1.70 -10.14
C ASP A 11 -5.64 0.35 -9.39
N GLU A 12 -4.42 0.06 -8.92
CA GLU A 12 -4.11 -1.13 -8.09
C GLU A 12 -4.37 -0.85 -6.60
N LEU A 13 -4.31 0.43 -6.21
CA LEU A 13 -4.63 0.92 -4.89
C LEU A 13 -5.61 2.08 -5.00
N ASP A 14 -6.45 2.23 -3.97
CA ASP A 14 -7.37 3.33 -3.79
C ASP A 14 -7.17 4.00 -2.43
N LYS A 15 -7.83 5.15 -2.27
CA LYS A 15 -7.94 5.85 -0.99
C LYS A 15 -9.38 5.78 -0.51
N ASP A 16 -9.57 5.34 0.72
CA ASP A 16 -10.89 5.42 1.35
C ASP A 16 -11.24 6.86 1.78
N THR A 17 -12.40 7.02 2.41
CA THR A 17 -12.90 8.31 2.91
C THR A 17 -12.02 8.96 3.98
N TYR A 18 -11.03 8.25 4.50
CA TYR A 18 -10.06 8.73 5.48
C TYR A 18 -8.64 8.79 4.90
N ASP A 19 -8.51 8.81 3.58
CA ASP A 19 -7.23 8.84 2.86
C ASP A 19 -6.32 7.63 3.10
N ARG A 20 -6.85 6.53 3.65
CA ARG A 20 -6.11 5.29 3.91
C ARG A 20 -5.97 4.49 2.62
N LEU A 21 -4.82 3.86 2.44
CA LEU A 21 -4.57 2.98 1.30
C LEU A 21 -5.40 1.72 1.40
N VAL A 22 -6.17 1.44 0.37
CA VAL A 22 -7.02 0.26 0.20
C VAL A 22 -6.60 -0.47 -1.06
N CYS A 23 -6.61 -1.80 -1.03
CA CYS A 23 -6.37 -2.60 -2.21
C CYS A 23 -7.60 -2.56 -3.13
N ALA A 24 -7.43 -2.17 -4.39
CA ALA A 24 -8.53 -2.06 -5.35
C ALA A 24 -9.13 -3.43 -5.77
N GLU A 25 -8.42 -4.54 -5.54
CA GLU A 25 -8.93 -5.88 -5.88
C GLU A 25 -9.88 -6.46 -4.81
N CYS A 26 -9.69 -6.13 -3.54
CA CYS A 26 -10.40 -6.78 -2.43
C CYS A 26 -11.01 -5.80 -1.41
N ASP A 27 -10.88 -4.49 -1.66
CA ASP A 27 -11.40 -3.40 -0.82
C ASP A 27 -10.92 -3.45 0.64
N LYS A 28 -9.80 -4.14 0.92
CA LYS A 28 -9.22 -4.21 2.26
C LYS A 28 -8.17 -3.13 2.49
N PRO A 29 -8.14 -2.53 3.70
CA PRO A 29 -7.09 -1.61 4.08
C PRO A 29 -5.75 -2.35 4.15
N LEU A 30 -4.69 -1.68 3.68
CA LEU A 30 -3.35 -2.26 3.68
C LEU A 30 -2.75 -2.30 5.09
N GLN A 31 -2.09 -3.41 5.40
CA GLN A 31 -1.19 -3.51 6.53
C GLN A 31 0.09 -2.70 6.27
N THR A 32 0.75 -2.31 7.34
CA THR A 32 1.94 -1.47 7.29
C THR A 32 3.05 -2.12 8.07
N GLU A 33 4.17 -2.34 7.40
CA GLU A 33 5.41 -2.82 8.00
C GLU A 33 6.43 -1.69 7.91
N ASN A 34 6.82 -1.18 9.08
CA ASN A 34 7.82 -0.14 9.22
C ASN A 34 9.05 -0.75 9.88
N ASP A 35 10.18 -0.65 9.19
CA ASP A 35 11.48 -1.00 9.74
C ASP A 35 12.15 0.30 10.23
N PRO A 36 12.50 0.41 11.53
CA PRO A 36 13.13 1.60 12.08
C PRO A 36 14.51 1.91 11.47
N ASP A 37 15.19 0.93 10.90
CA ASP A 37 16.47 1.10 10.19
C ASP A 37 16.29 1.37 8.69
N SER A 38 15.04 1.51 8.22
CA SER A 38 14.71 1.72 6.82
C SER A 38 13.95 3.02 6.56
N ILE A 39 14.30 3.68 5.46
CA ILE A 39 13.61 4.91 4.99
C ILE A 39 12.29 4.56 4.28
N LYS A 40 12.10 3.29 3.93
CA LYS A 40 10.90 2.81 3.23
C LYS A 40 9.92 2.18 4.22
N THR A 41 8.64 2.49 4.03
CA THR A 41 7.52 1.77 4.62
C THR A 41 7.03 0.74 3.60
N VAL A 42 6.76 -0.48 4.04
CA VAL A 42 6.13 -1.51 3.20
C VAL A 42 4.63 -1.56 3.53
N ARG A 43 3.80 -1.52 2.49
CA ARG A 43 2.35 -1.70 2.58
C ARG A 43 1.99 -3.07 2.02
N ILE A 44 1.20 -3.84 2.75
CA ILE A 44 0.91 -5.24 2.40
C ILE A 44 -0.60 -5.46 2.41
N CYS A 45 -1.14 -6.01 1.33
CA CYS A 45 -2.54 -6.43 1.31
C CYS A 45 -2.67 -7.77 2.06
N PRO A 46 -3.53 -7.89 3.09
CA PRO A 46 -3.66 -9.14 3.86
C PRO A 46 -4.23 -10.29 3.02
N ASP A 47 -5.06 -9.99 2.02
CA ASP A 47 -5.77 -11.01 1.23
C ASP A 47 -5.01 -11.34 -0.07
N CYS A 48 -4.67 -10.32 -0.87
CA CYS A 48 -3.95 -10.52 -2.13
C CYS A 48 -2.44 -10.79 -1.93
N LYS A 49 -1.91 -10.56 -0.72
CA LYS A 49 -0.47 -10.66 -0.38
C LYS A 49 0.44 -9.83 -1.29
N GLN A 50 -0.14 -8.81 -1.93
CA GLN A 50 0.63 -7.86 -2.73
C GLN A 50 1.33 -6.86 -1.82
N GLU A 51 2.51 -6.43 -2.23
CA GLU A 51 3.36 -5.54 -1.46
C GLU A 51 3.76 -4.30 -2.26
N TRP A 52 3.71 -3.15 -1.61
CA TRP A 52 4.06 -1.85 -2.17
C TRP A 52 5.03 -1.11 -1.25
N LYS A 53 5.97 -0.37 -1.83
CA LYS A 53 6.88 0.49 -1.07
C LYS A 53 6.39 1.93 -1.06
N GLU A 54 6.51 2.56 0.09
CA GLU A 54 6.30 3.98 0.29
C GLU A 54 7.60 4.58 0.81
N ILE A 55 8.16 5.53 0.07
CA ILE A 55 9.36 6.27 0.49
C ILE A 55 8.87 7.66 0.87
N ARG A 56 9.13 8.06 2.12
CA ARG A 56 8.79 9.39 2.63
C ARG A 56 9.74 10.46 2.11
#